data_AF-B5JIW6-F1
#
_entry.id   AF-B5JIW6-F1
#
_cell.length_a   1.000
_cell.length_b   1.000
_cell.length_c   1.000
_cell.angle_alpha   90.00
_cell.angle_beta   90.00
_cell.angle_gamma   90.00
#
_symmetry.space_group_name_H-M   'P 1'
#
loop_
_entity.id
_entity.type
_entity.pdbx_description
1 polymer ?
#
loop_
_entity_poly.entity_id
_entity_poly.type
_entity_poly.pdbx_seq_one_letter_code
_entity_poly.pdbx_strand_id
1 'polypeptide(L)'
;MGASKSKCDVYGCKVLAFHIRDLQPIRDRDGFVKQLHENEFKIIHLRRKNLVHHALSNIRANKFGYHQQKAKKLKKTGKVHVDLEELMGWMTRTEGLYAYEDKLLEGVPSLTLTYEDHIASEDKQRMMMPLVCDFIGIPYEEGNCAYKKISPRSLRDSIENYEEIETALAGTKYEVFLDEREPTESVAKAEC
;
A
#
# COMPACT_ATOMS: atom_id res chain seq x y z
N MET A 1 7.72 -13.56 -3.51
CA MET A 1 8.29 -13.47 -2.15
C MET A 1 9.74 -13.03 -2.29
N GLY A 2 10.10 -11.85 -1.79
CA GLY A 2 11.48 -11.36 -1.82
C GLY A 2 12.02 -11.35 -0.40
N ALA A 3 13.06 -12.13 -0.13
CA ALA A 3 13.81 -12.08 1.12
C ALA A 3 15.25 -11.66 0.78
N SER A 4 15.77 -10.62 1.43
CA SER A 4 17.21 -10.34 1.43
C SER A 4 17.80 -10.87 2.74
N LYS A 5 18.99 -11.46 2.68
CA LYS A 5 19.68 -11.92 3.89
C LYS A 5 20.24 -10.71 4.64
N SER A 6 19.72 -10.48 5.84
CA SER A 6 20.41 -9.68 6.85
C SER A 6 21.60 -10.49 7.40
N LYS A 7 22.67 -9.81 7.85
CA LYS A 7 23.78 -10.45 8.58
C LYS A 7 23.43 -10.82 10.03
N CYS A 8 22.27 -10.38 10.50
CA CYS A 8 21.71 -10.69 11.80
C CYS A 8 20.57 -11.70 11.65
N ASP A 9 20.32 -12.50 12.69
CA ASP A 9 19.21 -13.48 12.76
C ASP A 9 17.84 -12.79 12.95
N VAL A 10 17.53 -11.83 12.06
CA VAL A 10 16.25 -11.12 12.03
C VAL A 10 15.53 -11.53 10.75
N TYR A 11 14.31 -12.02 10.91
CA TYR A 11 13.45 -12.43 9.81
C TYR A 11 12.25 -11.50 9.71
N GLY A 12 11.91 -11.12 8.49
CA GLY A 12 10.71 -10.37 8.18
C GLY A 12 10.17 -10.83 6.83
N CYS A 13 8.85 -10.84 6.70
CA CYS A 13 8.21 -11.14 5.43
C CYS A 13 7.00 -10.24 5.23
N LYS A 14 6.63 -10.04 3.96
CA LYS A 14 5.39 -9.38 3.58
C LYS A 14 4.42 -10.43 3.06
N VAL A 15 3.26 -10.51 3.70
CA VAL A 15 2.14 -11.35 3.27
C VAL A 15 1.00 -10.43 2.83
N LEU A 16 0.30 -10.83 1.77
CA LEU A 16 -0.89 -10.11 1.27
C LEU A 16 -2.09 -11.02 1.51
N ALA A 17 -3.24 -10.46 1.86
CA ALA A 17 -4.42 -11.25 2.21
C ALA A 17 -4.84 -12.24 1.10
N PHE A 18 -4.74 -11.85 -0.18
CA PHE A 18 -5.02 -12.77 -1.30
C PHE A 18 -3.99 -13.90 -1.43
N HIS A 19 -2.75 -13.72 -0.95
CA HIS A 19 -1.80 -14.84 -0.88
C HIS A 19 -2.31 -15.92 0.07
N ILE A 20 -2.88 -15.52 1.21
CA ILE A 20 -3.44 -16.45 2.19
C ILE A 20 -4.74 -17.06 1.67
N ARG A 21 -5.64 -16.22 1.15
CA ARG A 21 -6.99 -16.60 0.76
C ARG A 21 -7.02 -17.45 -0.52
N ASP A 22 -6.26 -17.04 -1.54
CA ASP A 22 -6.50 -17.48 -2.92
C ASP A 22 -5.32 -18.22 -3.57
N LEU A 23 -4.07 -17.96 -3.15
CA LEU A 23 -2.90 -18.44 -3.89
C LEU A 23 -2.07 -19.51 -3.19
N GLN A 24 -1.83 -19.39 -1.89
CA GLN A 24 -0.97 -20.34 -1.18
C GLN A 24 -1.79 -21.55 -0.71
N PRO A 25 -1.24 -22.77 -0.79
CA PRO A 25 -1.89 -23.98 -0.29
C PRO A 25 -1.76 -24.06 1.24
N ILE A 26 -2.19 -23.02 1.95
CA ILE A 26 -2.21 -22.97 3.42
C ILE A 26 -3.38 -23.81 3.92
N ARG A 27 -3.10 -24.79 4.78
CA ARG A 27 -4.08 -25.72 5.33
C ARG A 27 -5.08 -25.04 6.25
N ASP A 28 -4.59 -24.18 7.14
CA ASP A 28 -5.41 -23.37 8.06
C ASP A 28 -5.21 -21.89 7.74
N ARG A 29 -6.06 -21.37 6.85
CA ARG A 29 -5.98 -19.99 6.38
C ARG A 29 -6.42 -18.99 7.44
N ASP A 30 -7.47 -19.33 8.19
CA ASP A 30 -8.05 -18.47 9.23
C ASP A 30 -7.12 -18.37 10.45
N GLY A 31 -6.46 -19.48 10.83
CA GLY A 31 -5.49 -19.49 11.92
C GLY A 31 -4.09 -19.02 11.54
N PHE A 32 -3.80 -18.74 10.27
CA PHE A 32 -2.44 -18.44 9.81
C PHE A 32 -1.78 -17.27 10.55
N VAL A 33 -2.47 -16.14 10.69
CA VAL A 33 -1.93 -14.94 11.36
C VAL A 33 -1.79 -15.17 12.86
N LYS A 34 -2.73 -15.88 13.47
CA LYS A 34 -2.66 -16.29 14.87
C LYS A 34 -1.44 -17.19 15.13
N GLN A 35 -1.19 -18.16 14.26
CA GLN A 35 -0.01 -19.03 14.35
C GLN A 35 1.29 -18.23 14.23
N LEU A 36 1.36 -17.23 13.35
CA LEU A 36 2.54 -16.34 13.30
C LEU A 36 2.77 -15.64 14.64
N HIS A 37 1.72 -15.07 15.23
CA HIS A 37 1.81 -14.42 16.54
C HIS A 37 2.20 -15.42 17.65
N GLU A 38 1.66 -16.64 17.66
CA GLU A 38 2.03 -17.71 18.60
C GLU A 38 3.49 -18.15 18.45
N ASN A 39 4.09 -17.95 17.27
CA ASN A 39 5.52 -18.14 17.01
C ASN A 39 6.33 -16.83 17.17
N GLU A 40 5.84 -15.91 18.01
CA GLU A 40 6.51 -14.67 18.41
C GLU A 40 6.71 -13.62 17.31
N PHE A 41 6.06 -13.77 16.16
CA PHE A 41 6.07 -12.72 15.14
C PHE A 41 5.28 -11.49 15.61
N LYS A 42 5.89 -10.31 15.46
CA LYS A 42 5.20 -9.03 15.58
C LYS A 42 4.42 -8.74 14.30
N ILE A 43 3.12 -8.51 14.42
CA ILE A 43 2.24 -8.29 13.27
C ILE A 43 2.05 -6.80 13.03
N ILE A 44 2.51 -6.32 11.87
CA ILE A 44 2.23 -4.97 11.38
C ILE A 44 1.20 -5.08 10.26
N HIS A 45 0.01 -4.51 10.47
CA HIS A 45 -1.07 -4.49 9.49
C HIS A 45 -1.08 -3.17 8.73
N LEU A 46 -0.87 -3.25 7.41
CA LEU A 46 -0.84 -2.08 6.53
C LEU A 46 -2.14 -1.99 5.74
N ARG A 47 -2.85 -0.86 5.86
CA ARG A 47 -4.08 -0.57 5.11
C ARG A 47 -3.94 0.66 4.22
N ARG A 48 -4.81 0.74 3.21
CA ARG A 48 -4.98 1.93 2.38
C ARG A 48 -6.47 2.26 2.36
N LYS A 49 -6.85 3.39 2.95
CA LYS A 49 -8.27 3.77 3.09
C LYS A 49 -8.87 4.16 1.74
N ASN A 50 -8.09 4.82 0.89
CA ASN A 50 -8.58 5.31 -0.38
C ASN A 50 -8.61 4.20 -1.45
N LEU A 51 -9.77 3.55 -1.59
CA LEU A 51 -9.99 2.42 -2.50
C LEU A 51 -9.84 2.79 -3.97
N VAL A 52 -10.29 3.99 -4.36
CA VAL A 52 -10.21 4.49 -5.74
C VAL A 52 -8.74 4.70 -6.13
N HIS A 53 -7.98 5.41 -5.31
CA HIS A 53 -6.53 5.58 -5.51
C HIS A 53 -5.79 4.24 -5.49
N HIS A 54 -6.21 3.30 -4.65
CA HIS A 54 -5.60 1.97 -4.60
C HIS A 54 -5.80 1.21 -5.91
N ALA A 55 -7.04 1.13 -6.40
CA ALA A 55 -7.39 0.44 -7.64
C ALA A 55 -6.69 1.07 -8.84
N LEU A 56 -6.77 2.40 -9.00
CA LEU A 56 -6.14 3.11 -10.11
C LEU A 56 -4.61 2.97 -10.11
N SER A 57 -3.99 3.02 -8.93
CA SER A 57 -2.55 2.78 -8.78
C SER A 57 -2.15 1.37 -9.22
N ASN A 58 -2.95 0.34 -8.90
CA ASN A 58 -2.67 -1.04 -9.29
C ASN A 58 -2.87 -1.26 -10.80
N ILE A 59 -3.96 -0.75 -11.38
CA ILE A 59 -4.24 -0.80 -12.82
C ILE A 59 -3.06 -0.16 -13.59
N ARG A 60 -2.62 1.02 -13.15
CA ARG A 60 -1.46 1.71 -13.74
C ARG A 60 -0.16 0.92 -13.58
N ALA A 61 0.11 0.37 -12.39
CA ALA A 61 1.32 -0.41 -12.13
C ALA A 61 1.37 -1.70 -12.95
N ASN A 62 0.24 -2.36 -13.19
CA ASN A 62 0.16 -3.51 -14.10
C ASN A 62 0.50 -3.10 -15.54
N LYS A 63 0.09 -1.91 -15.97
CA LYS A 63 0.35 -1.41 -17.35
C LYS A 63 1.79 -0.94 -17.57
N PHE A 64 2.43 -0.33 -16.57
CA PHE A 64 3.76 0.30 -16.72
C PHE A 64 4.89 -0.32 -15.87
N GLY A 65 4.57 -1.25 -14.97
CA GLY A 65 5.49 -1.91 -14.05
C GLY A 65 5.50 -1.33 -12.63
N TYR A 66 5.86 -2.16 -11.65
CA TYR A 66 6.05 -1.79 -10.25
C TYR A 66 7.50 -1.33 -10.00
N HIS A 67 7.68 -0.19 -9.32
CA HIS A 67 8.94 0.35 -8.78
C HIS A 67 10.10 0.57 -9.80
N GLN A 68 10.51 1.83 -9.97
CA GLN A 68 11.71 2.26 -10.68
C GLN A 68 12.82 2.56 -9.67
N GLN A 69 13.94 1.84 -9.77
CA GLN A 69 15.15 2.16 -9.01
C GLN A 69 15.83 3.39 -9.63
N LYS A 70 16.54 4.19 -8.81
CA LYS A 70 17.28 5.42 -9.16
C LYS A 70 18.15 5.34 -10.44
N ALA A 71 18.52 4.15 -10.92
CA ALA A 71 19.55 3.94 -11.93
C ALA A 71 19.06 3.43 -13.31
N LYS A 72 17.75 3.19 -13.53
CA LYS A 72 17.25 2.68 -14.82
C LYS A 72 16.28 3.66 -15.47
N LYS A 73 16.56 4.02 -16.73
CA LYS A 73 15.77 4.89 -17.63
C LYS A 73 14.28 4.89 -17.30
N LEU A 74 13.70 6.09 -17.12
CA LEU A 74 12.25 6.28 -16.98
C LEU A 74 11.52 5.49 -18.08
N LYS A 75 10.84 4.40 -17.71
CA LYS A 75 9.86 3.76 -18.61
C LYS A 75 8.63 4.66 -18.73
N LYS A 76 8.03 4.64 -19.93
CA LYS A 76 6.92 5.47 -20.42
C LYS A 76 5.99 5.97 -19.32
N THR A 77 6.03 7.27 -19.08
CA THR A 77 4.96 8.01 -18.43
C THR A 77 3.86 8.26 -19.45
N GLY A 78 2.61 8.05 -19.06
CA GLY A 78 1.44 8.26 -19.91
C GLY A 78 0.18 8.15 -19.08
N LYS A 79 -0.90 8.75 -19.60
CA LYS A 79 -2.22 8.55 -19.02
C LYS A 79 -2.70 7.12 -19.29
N VAL A 80 -3.58 6.62 -18.45
CA VAL A 80 -4.20 5.30 -18.60
C VAL A 80 -5.69 5.49 -18.81
N HIS A 81 -6.22 4.99 -19.92
CA HIS A 81 -7.64 4.69 -20.01
C HIS A 81 -7.96 3.51 -19.08
N VAL A 82 -8.96 3.70 -18.22
CA VAL A 82 -9.38 2.73 -17.21
C VAL A 82 -10.78 2.25 -17.52
N ASP A 83 -10.94 0.92 -17.57
CA ASP A 83 -12.24 0.29 -17.70
C ASP A 83 -13.02 0.38 -16.37
N LEU A 84 -14.28 0.82 -16.43
CA LEU A 84 -15.10 1.04 -15.24
C LEU A 84 -15.49 -0.27 -14.55
N GLU A 85 -15.73 -1.33 -15.30
CA GLU A 85 -16.06 -2.65 -14.74
C GLU A 85 -14.84 -3.24 -14.01
N GLU A 86 -13.66 -3.12 -14.61
CA GLU A 86 -12.38 -3.49 -13.97
C GLU A 86 -12.16 -2.70 -12.67
N LEU A 87 -12.39 -1.38 -12.69
CA LEU A 87 -12.26 -0.51 -11.52
C LEU A 87 -13.20 -0.93 -10.38
N MET A 88 -14.49 -1.11 -10.68
CA MET A 88 -15.51 -1.52 -9.70
C MET A 88 -15.23 -2.92 -9.15
N GLY A 89 -14.81 -3.85 -10.02
CA GLY A 89 -14.40 -5.19 -9.63
C GLY A 89 -13.17 -5.19 -8.73
N TRP A 90 -12.22 -4.28 -8.93
CA TRP A 90 -11.07 -4.09 -8.05
C TRP A 90 -11.48 -3.59 -6.67
N MET A 91 -12.33 -2.56 -6.60
CA MET A 91 -12.77 -1.98 -5.33
C MET A 91 -13.55 -3.01 -4.51
N THR A 92 -14.52 -3.71 -5.13
CA THR A 92 -15.33 -4.75 -4.46
C THR A 92 -14.45 -5.90 -3.93
N ARG A 93 -13.49 -6.36 -4.73
CA ARG A 93 -12.54 -7.42 -4.29
C ARG A 93 -11.66 -6.95 -3.14
N THR A 94 -11.23 -5.69 -3.16
CA THR A 94 -10.40 -5.09 -2.11
C THR A 94 -11.18 -4.97 -0.80
N GLU A 95 -12.44 -4.55 -0.84
CA GLU A 95 -13.31 -4.53 0.35
C GLU A 95 -13.49 -5.92 0.96
N GLY A 96 -13.71 -6.94 0.12
CA GLY A 96 -13.77 -8.33 0.59
C GLY A 96 -12.46 -8.82 1.20
N LEU A 97 -11.30 -8.33 0.72
CA LEU A 97 -10.01 -8.61 1.34
C LEU A 97 -9.85 -7.87 2.68
N TYR A 98 -10.34 -6.64 2.82
CA TYR A 98 -10.30 -5.92 4.09
C TYR A 98 -11.14 -6.62 5.16
N ALA A 99 -12.37 -7.02 4.83
CA ALA A 99 -13.19 -7.81 5.77
C ALA A 99 -12.50 -9.11 6.18
N TYR A 100 -11.81 -9.77 5.24
CA TYR A 100 -11.04 -10.97 5.53
C TYR A 100 -9.82 -10.68 6.43
N GLU A 101 -9.09 -9.59 6.20
CA GLU A 101 -7.99 -9.16 7.08
C GLU A 101 -8.48 -8.87 8.50
N ASP A 102 -9.62 -8.19 8.66
CA ASP A 102 -10.21 -7.92 9.98
C ASP A 102 -10.49 -9.22 10.72
N LYS A 103 -11.03 -10.22 10.03
CA LYS A 103 -11.25 -11.57 10.59
C LYS A 103 -9.94 -12.25 10.98
N LEU A 104 -8.89 -12.16 10.15
CA LEU A 104 -7.58 -12.78 10.45
C LEU A 104 -6.87 -12.16 11.66
N LEU A 105 -7.15 -10.89 11.93
CA LEU A 105 -6.52 -10.12 13.01
C LEU A 105 -7.35 -10.11 14.30
N GLU A 106 -8.56 -10.66 14.28
CA GLU A 106 -9.42 -10.71 15.46
C GLU A 106 -8.72 -11.45 16.61
N GLY A 107 -8.53 -10.74 17.73
CA GLY A 107 -7.81 -11.27 18.90
C GLY A 107 -6.29 -11.40 18.74
N VAL A 108 -5.70 -10.93 17.63
CA VAL A 108 -4.24 -10.93 17.41
C VAL A 108 -3.67 -9.52 17.63
N PRO A 109 -2.76 -9.35 18.62
CA PRO A 109 -2.05 -8.09 18.81
C PRO A 109 -1.31 -7.65 17.54
N SER A 110 -1.61 -6.45 17.06
CA SER A 110 -1.00 -5.90 15.85
C SER A 110 -0.86 -4.38 15.91
N LEU A 111 0.15 -3.86 15.23
CA LEU A 111 0.27 -2.44 14.94
C LEU A 111 -0.39 -2.15 13.60
N THR A 112 -1.53 -1.46 13.62
CA THR A 112 -2.23 -1.06 12.39
C THR A 112 -1.77 0.30 11.92
N LEU A 113 -1.34 0.38 10.66
CA LEU A 113 -0.89 1.60 10.00
C LEU A 113 -1.65 1.78 8.68
N THR A 114 -2.05 3.00 8.41
CA THR A 114 -2.72 3.40 7.17
C THR A 114 -1.77 4.17 6.28
N TYR A 115 -1.86 3.94 4.97
CA TYR A 115 -1.05 4.64 3.99
C TYR A 115 -1.21 6.15 4.12
N GLU A 116 -2.45 6.60 4.17
CA GLU A 116 -2.83 8.01 4.16
C GLU A 116 -2.26 8.74 5.38
N ASP A 117 -2.36 8.15 6.58
CA ASP A 117 -1.99 8.85 7.82
C ASP A 117 -0.53 8.66 8.18
N HIS A 118 0.10 7.56 7.75
CA HIS A 118 1.41 7.15 8.26
C HIS A 118 2.51 7.03 7.21
N ILE A 119 2.19 6.96 5.91
CA ILE A 119 3.16 6.60 4.86
C ILE A 119 3.18 7.60 3.70
N ALA A 120 2.08 8.32 3.47
CA ALA A 120 1.86 9.08 2.24
C ALA A 120 2.92 10.15 1.94
N SER A 121 3.62 10.68 2.95
CA SER A 121 4.69 11.66 2.81
C SER A 121 5.91 11.29 3.65
N GLU A 122 7.07 11.87 3.32
CA GLU A 122 8.31 11.71 4.09
C GLU A 122 8.13 12.09 5.57
N ASP A 123 7.38 13.17 5.87
CA ASP A 123 7.10 13.57 7.25
C ASP A 123 6.28 12.54 8.01
N LYS A 124 5.25 11.97 7.38
CA LYS A 124 4.42 10.90 7.97
C LYS A 124 5.27 9.66 8.23
N GLN A 125 6.14 9.29 7.30
CA GLN A 125 7.07 8.18 7.47
C GLN A 125 8.03 8.45 8.64
N ARG A 126 8.60 9.65 8.72
CA ARG A 126 9.51 10.03 9.81
C ARG A 126 8.82 9.95 11.18
N MET A 127 7.57 10.38 11.28
CA MET A 127 6.78 10.28 12.52
C MET A 127 6.37 8.84 12.85
N MET A 128 6.16 7.99 11.84
CA MET A 128 5.75 6.60 12.05
C MET A 128 6.91 5.68 12.42
N MET A 129 8.15 5.95 11.97
CA MET A 129 9.28 5.03 12.20
C MET A 129 9.55 4.76 13.68
N PRO A 130 9.53 5.76 14.59
CA PRO A 130 9.69 5.50 16.02
C PRO A 130 8.63 4.53 16.57
N LEU A 131 7.37 4.63 16.11
CA LEU A 131 6.29 3.74 16.53
C LEU A 131 6.53 2.29 16.10
N VAL A 132 7.03 2.09 14.88
CA VAL A 132 7.37 0.76 14.37
C VAL A 132 8.57 0.18 15.13
N CYS A 133 9.62 0.98 15.33
CA CYS A 133 10.81 0.57 16.08
C CYS A 133 10.47 0.15 17.52
N ASP A 134 9.65 0.94 18.21
CA ASP A 134 9.15 0.62 19.55
C ASP A 134 8.33 -0.68 19.55
N PHE A 135 7.40 -0.83 18.60
CA PHE A 135 6.56 -2.03 18.49
C PHE A 135 7.36 -3.32 18.27
N ILE A 136 8.43 -3.26 17.48
CA ILE A 136 9.32 -4.41 17.23
C ILE A 136 10.46 -4.53 18.24
N GLY A 137 10.59 -3.57 19.18
CA GLY A 137 11.56 -3.61 20.27
C GLY A 137 13.00 -3.30 19.87
N ILE A 138 13.21 -2.43 18.87
CA ILE A 138 14.55 -2.00 18.44
C ILE A 138 14.74 -0.48 18.65
N PRO A 139 15.97 0.00 18.87
CA PRO A 139 16.24 1.43 18.91
C PRO A 139 15.89 2.07 17.56
N TYR A 140 15.25 3.24 17.62
CA TYR A 140 15.06 4.07 16.44
C TYR A 140 16.36 4.80 16.09
N GLU A 141 16.82 4.62 14.86
CA GLU A 141 17.85 5.45 14.24
C GLU A 141 17.28 6.10 12.98
N GLU A 142 17.64 7.36 12.73
CA GLU A 142 17.15 8.06 11.55
C GLU A 142 17.77 7.45 10.28
N GLY A 143 16.93 6.75 9.51
CA GLY A 143 17.31 6.08 8.28
C GLY A 143 16.98 6.91 7.04
N ASN A 144 17.78 6.75 5.97
CA ASN A 144 17.48 7.31 4.66
C ASN A 144 16.78 6.25 3.78
N CYS A 145 15.55 6.53 3.31
CA CYS A 145 14.87 5.66 2.35
C CYS A 145 15.42 5.88 0.93
N ALA A 146 16.01 4.84 0.32
CA ALA A 146 16.54 4.92 -1.04
C ALA A 146 15.45 4.94 -2.14
N TYR A 147 14.20 4.64 -1.79
CA TYR A 147 13.07 4.54 -2.71
C TYR A 147 12.24 5.83 -2.71
N LYS A 148 12.01 6.39 -3.91
CA LYS A 148 11.06 7.50 -4.10
C LYS A 148 9.75 6.99 -4.71
N LYS A 149 8.65 7.65 -4.36
CA LYS A 149 7.33 7.41 -4.95
C LYS A 149 7.37 7.75 -6.45
N ILE A 150 6.69 6.95 -7.27
CA ILE A 150 6.64 7.10 -8.75
C ILE A 150 5.20 7.36 -9.25
N SER A 151 4.26 7.52 -8.32
CA SER A 151 2.91 7.90 -8.71
C SER A 151 2.89 9.37 -9.15
N PRO A 152 2.15 9.70 -10.21
CA PRO A 152 1.93 11.06 -10.66
C PRO A 152 1.26 11.88 -9.56
N ARG A 153 1.48 13.21 -9.63
CA ARG A 153 1.07 14.20 -8.62
C ARG A 153 -0.43 14.25 -8.35
N SER A 154 -1.26 13.80 -9.30
CA SER A 154 -2.70 13.66 -9.10
C SER A 154 -3.24 12.50 -9.95
N LEU A 155 -4.32 11.86 -9.49
CA LEU A 155 -5.02 10.86 -10.29
C LEU A 155 -5.53 11.45 -11.61
N ARG A 156 -6.11 12.65 -11.56
CA ARG A 156 -6.65 13.38 -12.71
C ARG A 156 -5.64 13.56 -13.83
N ASP A 157 -4.37 13.81 -13.49
CA ASP A 157 -3.31 13.97 -14.49
C ASP A 157 -2.84 12.64 -15.10
N SER A 158 -3.22 11.51 -14.50
CA SER A 158 -2.72 10.17 -14.82
C SER A 158 -3.72 9.26 -15.51
N ILE A 159 -4.98 9.66 -15.57
CA ILE A 159 -6.09 8.88 -16.13
C ILE A 159 -6.67 9.63 -17.33
N GLU A 160 -6.92 8.92 -18.43
CA GLU A 160 -7.44 9.53 -19.67
C GLU A 160 -8.91 9.91 -19.52
N ASN A 161 -9.71 9.02 -18.93
CA ASN A 161 -11.15 9.14 -18.74
C ASN A 161 -11.54 9.43 -17.28
N TYR A 162 -10.82 10.35 -16.62
CA TYR A 162 -11.09 10.67 -15.20
C TYR A 162 -12.51 11.18 -14.97
N GLU A 163 -13.03 12.02 -15.88
CA GLU A 163 -14.39 12.58 -15.79
C GLU A 163 -15.48 11.50 -15.88
N GLU A 164 -15.25 10.44 -16.66
CA GLU A 164 -16.15 9.28 -16.71
C GLU A 164 -16.16 8.52 -15.38
N ILE A 165 -14.99 8.35 -14.75
CA ILE A 165 -14.87 7.72 -13.42
C ILE A 165 -15.56 8.57 -12.35
N GLU A 166 -15.31 9.88 -12.34
CA GLU A 166 -15.93 10.83 -11.42
C GLU A 166 -17.46 10.76 -11.53
N THR A 167 -18.00 10.74 -12.74
CA THR A 167 -19.43 10.59 -13.00
C THR A 167 -19.96 9.23 -12.55
N ALA A 168 -19.23 8.14 -12.82
CA ALA A 168 -19.65 6.79 -12.46
C ALA A 168 -19.64 6.54 -10.94
N LEU A 169 -18.77 7.23 -10.20
CA LEU A 169 -18.64 7.10 -8.76
C LEU A 169 -19.47 8.11 -7.97
N ALA A 170 -19.96 9.18 -8.61
CA ALA A 170 -20.88 10.14 -8.00
C ALA A 170 -22.15 9.45 -7.47
N GLY A 171 -22.55 9.79 -6.24
CA GLY A 171 -23.68 9.17 -5.54
C GLY A 171 -23.41 7.77 -5.01
N THR A 172 -22.20 7.22 -5.19
CA THR A 172 -21.80 5.94 -4.62
C THR A 172 -21.04 6.12 -3.32
N LYS A 173 -20.89 5.05 -2.53
CA LYS A 173 -20.03 5.05 -1.33
C LYS A 173 -18.54 5.35 -1.61
N TYR A 174 -18.11 5.30 -2.88
CA TYR A 174 -16.73 5.56 -3.28
C TYR A 174 -16.48 7.03 -3.67
N GLU A 175 -17.52 7.85 -3.78
CA GLU A 175 -17.40 9.28 -4.16
C GLU A 175 -16.43 10.03 -3.24
N VAL A 176 -16.45 9.71 -1.94
CA VAL A 176 -15.59 10.31 -0.92
C VAL A 176 -14.09 10.17 -1.20
N PHE A 177 -13.70 9.23 -2.07
CA PHE A 177 -12.32 8.96 -2.41
C PHE A 177 -11.79 9.75 -3.62
N LEU A 178 -12.66 10.50 -4.32
CA LEU A 178 -12.31 11.29 -5.51
C LEU A 178 -11.59 12.61 -5.18
N ASP A 179 -11.81 13.17 -3.99
CA ASP A 179 -11.45 14.57 -3.66
C ASP A 179 -10.15 14.73 -2.86
N GLU A 180 -9.48 13.64 -2.50
CA GLU A 180 -8.22 13.71 -1.76
C GLU A 180 -7.06 14.07 -2.69
N ARG A 181 -6.75 15.38 -2.79
CA ARG A 181 -5.45 15.84 -3.29
C ARG A 181 -4.36 15.24 -2.42
N GLU A 182 -3.49 14.40 -2.99
CA GLU A 182 -2.34 13.88 -2.25
C GLU A 182 -1.47 15.05 -1.73
N PRO A 183 -0.92 14.96 -0.51
CA PRO A 183 -0.09 16.02 0.05
C PRO A 183 1.07 16.34 -0.90
N THR A 184 1.23 17.63 -1.20
CA THR A 184 2.30 18.14 -2.06
C THR A 184 3.67 17.91 -1.41
N GLU A 185 4.52 17.08 -2.01
CA GLU A 185 5.95 17.12 -1.73
C GLU A 185 6.49 18.49 -2.18
N SER A 186 6.90 19.33 -1.22
CA SER A 186 7.67 20.53 -1.51
C SER A 186 8.96 20.08 -2.20
N VAL A 187 9.15 20.51 -3.44
CA VAL A 187 10.42 20.31 -4.15
C VAL A 187 11.47 21.13 -3.40
N ALA A 188 12.18 20.50 -2.47
CA ALA A 188 13.45 21.03 -2.00
C ALA A 188 14.37 21.05 -3.23
N LYS A 189 14.61 22.25 -3.74
CA LYS A 189 15.67 22.50 -4.72
C LYS A 189 16.97 22.01 -4.10
N ALA A 190 17.55 20.96 -4.68
CA ALA A 190 18.93 20.62 -4.42
C ALA A 190 19.80 21.63 -5.16
N GLU A 191 20.20 22.69 -4.46
CA GLU A 191 21.44 23.41 -4.74
C GLU A 191 22.50 22.82 -3.80
N CYS A 192 23.40 22.00 -4.36
CA CYS A 192 24.77 21.77 -3.93
C CYS A 192 25.53 21.10 -5.07
#